data_AF-A0A353XRP9-F1
#
_entry.id   AF-A0A353XRP9-F1
#
_cell.length_a   1.000
_cell.length_b   1.000
_cell.length_c   1.000
_cell.angle_alpha   90.00
_cell.angle_beta   90.00
_cell.angle_gamma   90.00
#
_symmetry.space_group_name_H-M   'P 1'
#
loop_
_entity.id
_entity.type
_entity.pdbx_description
1 polymer ?
#
loop_
_entity_poly.entity_id
_entity_poly.type
_entity_poly.pdbx_seq_one_letter_code
_entity_poly.pdbx_strand_id
1 'polypeptide(L)' 'MPKVSSITRVLQIIEAVSYAAKPITPLELSQQLDIPKPTIHRLLQQLIDEGFVMVDIT' A
#
# COMPACT_ATOMS: atom_id res chain seq x y z
N MET A 1 -0.23 7.18 21.62
CA MET A 1 -0.68 7.19 20.21
C MET A 1 -1.49 5.91 19.98
N PRO A 2 -2.70 5.96 19.42
CA PRO A 2 -3.44 4.73 19.14
C PRO A 2 -2.63 3.87 18.17
N LYS A 3 -2.53 2.56 18.46
CA LYS A 3 -1.83 1.60 17.61
C LYS A 3 -2.59 1.52 16.29
N VAL A 4 -2.04 2.09 15.22
CA VAL A 4 -2.63 1.94 13.88
C VAL A 4 -2.68 0.45 13.56
N SER A 5 -3.90 -0.08 13.41
CA SER A 5 -4.12 -1.49 13.21
C SER A 5 -3.65 -1.92 11.82
N SER A 6 -3.32 -3.20 11.67
CA SER A 6 -2.96 -3.79 10.37
C SER A 6 -4.04 -3.55 9.32
N ILE A 7 -5.32 -3.66 9.70
CA ILE A 7 -6.46 -3.42 8.80
C ILE A 7 -6.52 -1.96 8.32
N THR A 8 -6.24 -0.98 9.19
CA THR A 8 -6.23 0.43 8.78
C THR A 8 -5.16 0.69 7.72
N ARG A 9 -3.96 0.12 7.91
CA ARG A 9 -2.86 0.27 6.94
C ARG A 9 -3.20 -0.32 5.57
N VAL A 10 -3.86 -1.48 5.55
CA VAL A 10 -4.28 -2.12 4.31
C VAL A 10 -5.31 -1.26 3.57
N LEU A 11 -6.31 -0.74 4.27
CA LEU A 11 -7.32 0.14 3.67
C LEU A 11 -6.70 1.44 3.13
N GLN A 12 -5.74 2.02 3.85
CA GLN A 12 -4.99 3.21 3.40
C GLN A 12 -4.20 2.95 2.12
N ILE A 13 -3.58 1.76 1.98
CA ILE A 13 -2.87 1.38 0.75
C ILE A 13 -3.84 1.25 -0.42
N ILE A 14 -4.97 0.55 -0.22
CA ILE A 14 -6.00 0.40 -1.26
C ILE A 14 -6.51 1.78 -1.70
N GLU A 15 -6.86 2.64 -0.76
CA GLU A 15 -7.33 4.01 -1.04
C GLU A 15 -6.30 4.81 -1.85
N ALA A 16 -5.03 4.82 -1.41
CA ALA A 16 -3.97 5.54 -2.10
C ALA A 16 -3.75 5.03 -3.54
N VAL A 17 -3.82 3.72 -3.76
CA VAL A 17 -3.71 3.11 -5.10
C VAL A 17 -4.94 3.46 -5.96
N SER A 18 -6.15 3.37 -5.40
CA SER A 18 -7.40 3.63 -6.15
C SER A 18 -7.54 5.07 -6.64
N TYR A 19 -7.00 6.04 -5.91
CA TYR A 19 -7.04 7.45 -6.30
C TYR A 19 -5.80 7.92 -7.07
N ALA A 20 -4.78 7.07 -7.25
CA ALA A 20 -3.57 7.46 -7.96
C ALA A 20 -3.85 7.62 -9.46
N ALA A 21 -3.47 8.77 -10.04
CA ALA A 21 -3.63 9.04 -11.47
C ALA A 21 -2.73 8.18 -12.37
N LYS A 22 -1.74 7.50 -11.78
CA LYS A 22 -0.75 6.63 -12.42
C LYS A 22 -0.31 5.56 -11.40
N PRO A 23 0.35 4.46 -11.83
CA PRO A 23 0.92 3.51 -10.91
C PRO A 23 1.78 4.19 -9.84
N ILE A 24 1.51 3.88 -8.57
CA ILE A 24 2.22 4.43 -7.41
C ILE A 24 3.32 3.46 -6.97
N THR A 25 4.52 3.98 -6.73
CA THR A 25 5.65 3.16 -6.32
C THR A 25 5.59 2.82 -4.82
N PRO A 26 6.22 1.71 -4.38
CA PRO A 26 6.34 1.39 -2.95
C PRO A 26 7.03 2.49 -2.13
N LEU A 27 7.96 3.24 -2.73
CA LEU A 27 8.62 4.37 -2.08
C LEU A 27 7.64 5.52 -1.82
N GLU A 28 6.87 5.90 -2.84
CA GLU A 28 5.86 6.96 -2.73
C GLU A 28 4.79 6.58 -1.69
N LEU A 29 4.30 5.34 -1.70
CA LEU A 29 3.35 4.84 -0.68
C LEU A 29 3.93 4.92 0.74
N SER A 30 5.20 4.54 0.91
CA SER A 30 5.88 4.59 2.21
C SER A 30 5.96 6.03 2.74
N GLN A 31 6.29 6.98 1.86
CA GLN A 31 6.38 8.39 2.21
C GLN A 31 5.00 9.02 2.48
N GLN A 32 4.01 8.73 1.63
CA GLN A 32 2.67 9.30 1.72
C GLN A 32 1.91 8.80 2.95
N LEU A 33 2.05 7.53 3.31
CA LEU A 33 1.28 6.91 4.39
C LEU A 33 2.02 6.87 5.73
N ASP A 34 3.27 7.36 5.78
CA ASP A 34 4.17 7.23 6.94
C ASP A 34 4.27 5.77 7.45
N ILE A 35 4.37 4.84 6.50
CA ILE A 35 4.52 3.41 6.78
C ILE A 35 5.94 2.99 6.37
N PRO A 36 6.71 2.29 7.23
CA PRO A 36 8.05 1.85 6.88
C PRO A 36 8.07 0.98 5.61
N LYS A 37 9.07 1.18 4.74
CA LYS A 37 9.24 0.42 3.48
C LYS A 37 9.08 -1.10 3.65
N PRO A 38 9.70 -1.77 4.66
CA PRO A 38 9.53 -3.22 4.83
C PRO A 38 8.07 -3.62 5.07
N THR A 39 7.30 -2.75 5.74
CA THR A 39 5.87 -2.97 5.99
C THR A 39 5.05 -2.76 4.72
N ILE A 40 5.33 -1.70 3.94
CA ILE A 40 4.68 -1.48 2.63
C ILE A 40 4.90 -2.68 1.71
N HIS A 41 6.14 -3.16 1.57
CA HIS A 41 6.44 -4.32 0.73
C HIS A 41 5.66 -5.56 1.15
N ARG A 42 5.65 -5.88 2.45
CA ARG A 42 4.90 -7.04 2.97
C ARG A 42 3.40 -6.91 2.72
N LEU A 43 2.82 -5.72 2.93
CA LEU A 43 1.39 -5.49 2.74
C LEU A 43 0.99 -5.49 1.26
N LEU A 44 1.83 -4.93 0.39
CA LEU A 44 1.60 -4.99 -1.06
C LEU A 44 1.64 -6.41 -1.58
N GLN A 45 2.61 -7.24 -1.14
CA GLN A 45 2.65 -8.66 -1.53
C GLN A 45 1.36 -9.38 -1.11
N GLN A 46 0.92 -9.19 0.13
CA GLN A 46 -0.34 -9.77 0.60
C GLN A 46 -1.53 -9.30 -0.26
N LEU A 47 -1.63 -8.00 -0.57
CA LEU A 47 -2.71 -7.45 -1.39
C LEU A 47 -2.66 -7.96 -2.85
N ILE A 48 -1.48 -8.23 -3.39
CA ILE A 48 -1.30 -8.82 -4.72
C ILE A 48 -1.74 -10.28 -4.72
N ASP A 49 -1.31 -11.05 -3.73
CA ASP A 49 -1.67 -12.47 -3.60
C ASP A 49 -3.19 -12.66 -3.42
N GLU A 50 -3.84 -11.74 -2.72
CA GLU A 50 -5.30 -11.72 -2.53
C GLU A 50 -6.06 -11.08 -3.72
N GLY A 51 -5.36 -10.46 -4.68
CA GLY A 51 -5.96 -9.88 -5.89
C GLY A 51 -6.60 -8.49 -5.72
N PHE A 52 -6.30 -7.77 -4.64
CA PHE A 52 -6.82 -6.43 -4.36
C PHE A 52 -6.05 -5.31 -5.07
N VAL A 53 -4.75 -5.51 -5.32
CA VAL A 53 -3.91 -4.58 -6.08
C VAL A 53 -3.06 -5.36 -7.08
N MET A 54 -2.53 -4.70 -8.10
CA MET A 54 -1.68 -5.32 -9.11
C MET A 54 -0.45 -4.46 -9.40
N VAL A 55 0.62 -5.13 -9.85
CA VAL A 55 1.82 -4.45 -10.36
C VAL A 55 1.60 -4.14 -11.83
N ASP A 56 1.81 -2.89 -12.20
CA ASP A 56 1.86 -2.52 -13.62
C ASP A 56 3.18 -3.02 -14.22
N ILE A 57 3.07 -3.80 -15.30
CA ILE A 57 4.19 -4.44 -16.02
C ILE A 57 4.39 -3.84 -17.42
N THR A 58 3.71 -2.75 -17.71
CA THR A 58 3.67 -2.08 -19.00
C THR A 58 4.92 -1.25 -19.28
#